data_AF-A0A193C9H4-F1
#
_entry.id   AF-A0A193C9H4-F1
#
_cell.length_a   1.000
_cell.length_b   1.000
_cell.length_c   1.000
_cell.angle_alpha   90.00
_cell.angle_beta   90.00
_cell.angle_gamma   90.00
#
_symmetry.space_group_name_H-M   'P 1'
#
loop_
_entity.id
_entity.type
_entity.pdbx_description
1 polymer ?
#
loop_
_entity_poly.entity_id
_entity_poly.type
_entity_poly.pdbx_seq_one_letter_code
_entity_poly.pdbx_strand_id
1 'polypeptide(L)'
;MNDADDPPERIVYVVDPTMSRDVQPELVTRTEIDNDCTVTGVVIDPADQQQLLYGTVTGPDGRFVGSYFPADIVRQTEWRVVTADGAEYPAPSEGHAVLALTTTLRRT
;
A
#
# COMPACT_ATOMS: atom_id res chain seq x y z
N MET A 1 26.02 -23.25 -5.49
CA MET A 1 25.55 -22.07 -4.74
C MET A 1 24.23 -21.67 -5.39
N ASN A 2 23.13 -21.82 -4.65
CA ASN A 2 21.77 -21.61 -5.15
C ASN A 2 21.42 -20.12 -5.01
N ASP A 3 21.35 -19.41 -6.13
CA ASP A 3 20.71 -18.10 -6.24
C ASP A 3 19.25 -18.29 -6.70
N ALA A 4 18.43 -18.89 -5.84
CA ALA A 4 17.02 -19.11 -6.17
C ALA A 4 16.20 -19.16 -4.88
N ASP A 5 15.94 -18.00 -4.28
CA ASP A 5 14.82 -17.85 -3.34
C ASP A 5 14.41 -16.38 -3.08
N ASP A 6 14.76 -15.45 -3.98
CA ASP A 6 14.07 -14.15 -3.95
C ASP A 6 12.72 -14.32 -4.66
N PRO A 7 11.58 -14.09 -3.97
CA PRO A 7 10.28 -14.15 -4.60
C PRO A 7 10.23 -13.11 -5.74
N PRO A 8 9.62 -13.42 -6.89
CA PRO A 8 9.57 -12.47 -7.98
C PRO A 8 8.82 -11.22 -7.54
N GLU A 9 9.50 -10.07 -7.60
CA GLU A 9 8.88 -8.77 -7.39
C GLU A 9 7.74 -8.61 -8.40
N ARG A 10 6.51 -8.55 -7.91
CA ARG A 10 5.31 -8.48 -8.76
C ARG A 10 5.00 -7.02 -9.05
N ILE A 11 5.53 -6.52 -10.16
CA ILE A 11 5.26 -5.17 -10.66
C ILE A 11 3.95 -5.19 -11.47
N VAL A 12 2.99 -4.35 -11.08
CA VAL A 12 1.72 -4.15 -11.79
C VAL A 12 1.74 -2.71 -12.33
N TYR A 13 1.39 -2.51 -13.60
CA TYR A 13 1.33 -1.18 -14.22
C TYR A 13 -0.14 -0.76 -14.42
N VAL A 14 -0.51 0.43 -13.95
CA VAL A 14 -1.80 1.06 -14.27
C VAL A 14 -1.53 2.20 -15.24
N VAL A 15 -2.07 2.10 -16.46
CA VAL A 15 -1.88 3.09 -17.52
C VAL A 15 -3.10 4.00 -17.59
N ASP A 16 -2.92 5.28 -17.31
CA ASP A 16 -3.92 6.31 -17.59
C ASP A 16 -3.88 6.69 -19.10
N PRO A 17 -4.97 6.49 -19.86
CA PRO A 17 -4.99 6.77 -21.30
C PRO A 17 -4.99 8.28 -21.62
N THR A 18 -5.15 9.16 -20.63
CA THR A 18 -5.19 10.61 -20.80
C THR A 18 -3.85 11.29 -20.50
N MET A 19 -2.87 10.56 -19.98
CA MET A 19 -1.54 11.11 -19.74
C MET A 19 -0.74 11.31 -21.04
N SER A 20 -0.07 12.46 -21.14
CA SER A 20 0.88 12.75 -22.21
C SER A 20 1.97 11.67 -22.26
N ARG A 21 2.26 11.15 -23.45
CA ARG A 21 3.23 10.05 -23.66
C ARG A 21 4.62 10.28 -23.05
N ASP A 22 5.00 11.53 -22.80
CA ASP A 22 6.31 11.92 -22.31
C ASP A 22 6.46 11.84 -20.77
N VAL A 23 5.37 11.65 -20.03
CA VAL A 23 5.39 11.47 -18.56
C VAL A 23 4.47 10.30 -18.22
N GLN A 24 4.98 9.07 -18.33
CA GLN A 24 4.34 7.93 -17.68
C GLN A 24 4.87 7.88 -16.24
N PRO A 25 4.06 8.18 -15.21
CA PRO A 25 4.49 7.98 -13.85
C PRO A 25 4.77 6.50 -13.67
N GLU A 26 5.92 6.20 -13.09
CA GLU A 26 6.27 4.84 -12.76
C GLU A 26 5.34 4.37 -11.64
N LEU A 27 4.54 3.34 -11.91
CA LEU A 27 3.75 2.68 -10.88
C LEU A 27 4.62 1.61 -10.24
N VAL A 28 4.99 1.83 -8.98
CA VAL A 28 5.85 0.95 -8.21
C VAL A 28 5.02 0.31 -7.10
N THR A 29 5.15 -1.00 -6.95
CA THR A 29 4.59 -1.71 -5.81
C THR A 29 5.68 -1.90 -4.76
N ARG A 30 5.54 -1.31 -3.58
CA ARG A 30 6.41 -1.58 -2.43
C ARG A 30 5.78 -2.65 -1.56
N THR A 31 6.53 -3.68 -1.20
CA THR A 31 6.07 -4.70 -0.25
C THR A 31 7.04 -4.79 0.92
N GLU A 32 6.50 -4.83 2.14
CA GLU A 32 7.26 -5.08 3.36
C GLU A 32 6.46 -5.94 4.34
N ILE A 33 7.14 -6.49 5.34
CA ILE A 33 6.50 -7.26 6.41
C ILE A 33 6.47 -6.41 7.69
N ASP A 34 5.28 -6.21 8.26
CA ASP A 34 5.08 -5.58 9.57
C ASP A 34 4.14 -6.42 10.43
N ASN A 35 4.55 -6.75 11.66
CA ASN A 35 3.80 -7.62 12.59
C ASN A 35 3.25 -8.91 11.94
N ASP A 36 4.09 -9.61 11.17
CA ASP A 36 3.76 -10.83 10.40
C ASP A 36 2.69 -10.64 9.31
N CYS A 37 2.31 -9.39 9.02
CA CYS A 37 1.42 -9.04 7.93
C CYS A 37 2.25 -8.57 6.73
N THR A 38 1.79 -8.93 5.53
CA THR A 38 2.31 -8.37 4.29
C THR A 38 1.62 -7.03 4.05
N VAL A 39 2.42 -5.96 4.04
CA VAL A 39 1.98 -4.61 3.70
C VAL A 39 2.42 -4.31 2.27
N THR A 40 1.46 -4.03 1.40
CA THR A 40 1.72 -3.72 -0.01
C THR A 40 1.22 -2.32 -0.33
N GLY A 41 2.12 -1.40 -0.66
CA GLY A 41 1.82 -0.05 -1.10
C GLY A 41 1.90 0.09 -2.62
N VAL A 42 0.94 0.77 -3.22
CA VAL A 42 0.97 1.17 -4.63
C VAL A 42 1.36 2.64 -4.69
N VAL A 43 2.52 2.90 -5.28
CA VAL A 43 3.18 4.20 -5.31
C VAL A 43 3.25 4.69 -6.75
N ILE A 44 3.03 5.97 -6.97
CA ILE A 44 3.41 6.65 -8.21
C ILE A 44 4.66 7.49 -7.95
N ASP A 45 5.56 7.53 -8.94
CA ASP A 45 6.78 8.35 -8.86
C ASP A 45 6.78 9.47 -9.93
N PRO A 46 6.02 10.56 -9.72
CA PRO A 46 6.13 11.75 -10.55
C PRO A 46 7.40 12.53 -10.20
N ALA A 47 8.39 12.51 -11.10
CA ALA A 47 9.62 13.32 -10.99
C ALA A 47 10.43 13.07 -9.71
N ASP A 48 10.69 11.79 -9.42
CA ASP A 48 11.45 11.31 -8.26
C ASP A 48 10.82 11.72 -6.91
N GLN A 49 9.50 11.87 -6.88
CA GLN A 49 8.69 12.18 -5.71
C GLN A 49 7.63 11.10 -5.51
N GLN A 50 8.03 10.01 -4.86
CA GLN A 50 7.14 8.90 -4.52
C GLN A 50 5.92 9.37 -3.71
N GLN A 51 4.72 9.09 -4.23
CA GLN A 51 3.44 9.33 -3.59
C GLN A 51 2.67 8.02 -3.50
N LEU A 52 2.23 7.65 -2.30
CA LEU A 52 1.38 6.48 -2.11
C LEU A 52 -0.04 6.81 -2.59
N LEU A 53 -0.60 5.94 -3.42
CA LEU A 53 -2.01 5.99 -3.82
C LEU A 53 -2.89 5.27 -2.79
N TYR A 54 -2.51 4.04 -2.46
CA TYR A 54 -3.15 3.23 -1.43
C TYR A 54 -2.21 2.09 -1.05
N GLY A 55 -2.43 1.51 0.12
CA GLY A 55 -1.83 0.25 0.51
C GLY A 55 -2.86 -0.75 0.99
N THR A 56 -2.47 -2.01 1.00
CA THR A 56 -3.25 -3.14 1.51
C THR A 56 -2.43 -3.89 2.55
N VAL A 57 -3.14 -4.50 3.49
CA VAL A 57 -2.55 -5.35 4.53
C VAL A 57 -3.19 -6.72 4.45
N THR A 58 -2.34 -7.73 4.34
CA THR A 58 -2.73 -9.14 4.33
C THR A 58 -2.11 -9.82 5.54
N GLY A 59 -2.90 -10.60 6.27
CA GLY A 59 -2.43 -11.33 7.44
C GLY A 59 -1.48 -12.48 7.08
N PRO A 60 -0.84 -13.10 8.09
CA PRO A 60 0.08 -14.21 7.88
C PRO A 60 -0.59 -15.45 7.26
N ASP A 61 -1.91 -15.57 7.40
CA ASP A 61 -2.73 -16.63 6.78
C ASP A 61 -3.19 -16.29 5.35
N GLY A 62 -2.72 -15.17 4.79
CA GLY A 62 -3.08 -14.70 3.47
C GLY A 62 -4.44 -14.01 3.39
N ARG A 63 -5.13 -13.79 4.51
CA ARG A 63 -6.43 -13.08 4.51
C ARG A 63 -6.25 -11.58 4.44
N PHE A 64 -7.08 -10.92 3.64
CA PHE A 64 -7.16 -9.47 3.60
C PHE A 64 -7.62 -8.93 4.96
N VAL A 65 -6.84 -8.01 5.54
CA VAL A 65 -7.12 -7.34 6.81
C VAL A 65 -7.78 -5.99 6.56
N GLY A 66 -7.29 -5.26 5.56
CA GLY A 66 -7.82 -3.97 5.17
C GLY A 66 -6.90 -3.21 4.22
N SER A 67 -7.32 -2.01 3.85
CA SER A 67 -6.56 -1.07 3.04
C SER A 67 -6.44 0.27 3.75
N TYR A 68 -5.47 1.06 3.31
CA TYR A 68 -5.27 2.43 3.76
C TYR A 68 -4.91 3.33 2.59
N PHE A 69 -5.28 4.61 2.68
CA PHE A 69 -4.99 5.58 1.62
C PHE A 69 -5.03 7.01 2.17
N PRO A 70 -4.28 7.96 1.60
CA PRO A 70 -4.46 9.38 1.87
C PRO A 70 -5.71 9.89 1.13
N ALA A 71 -6.62 10.58 1.81
CA ALA A 71 -7.75 11.23 1.11
C ALA A 71 -7.29 12.46 0.32
N ASP A 72 -6.19 13.10 0.71
CA ASP A 72 -5.46 14.09 -0.09
C ASP A 72 -4.15 13.46 -0.59
N ILE A 73 -4.19 12.85 -1.77
CA ILE A 73 -3.06 12.14 -2.40
C ILE A 73 -1.90 13.10 -2.68
N VAL A 74 -2.18 14.35 -3.06
CA VAL A 74 -1.12 15.31 -3.41
C VAL A 74 -0.34 15.73 -2.16
N ARG A 75 -1.04 15.96 -1.05
CA ARG A 75 -0.41 16.35 0.22
C ARG A 75 0.03 15.16 1.07
N GLN A 76 -0.37 13.94 0.73
CA GLN A 76 -0.17 12.73 1.52
C GLN A 76 -0.71 12.89 2.95
N THR A 77 -1.93 13.43 3.06
CA THR A 77 -2.62 13.73 4.33
C THR A 77 -4.04 13.15 4.35
N GLU A 78 -4.71 13.30 5.50
CA GLU A 78 -6.10 12.84 5.70
C GLU A 78 -6.24 11.32 5.49
N TRP A 79 -5.35 10.57 6.13
CA TRP A 79 -5.27 9.13 5.99
C TRP A 79 -6.56 8.44 6.44
N ARG A 80 -6.99 7.47 5.66
CA ARG A 80 -8.16 6.62 5.91
C ARG A 80 -7.72 5.17 5.99
N VAL A 81 -8.37 4.43 6.86
CA VAL A 81 -8.28 2.98 6.96
C VAL A 81 -9.66 2.40 6.63
N VAL A 82 -9.69 1.35 5.82
CA VAL A 82 -10.86 0.54 5.55
C VAL A 82 -10.54 -0.91 5.92
N THR A 83 -11.22 -1.45 6.92
CA THR A 83 -11.03 -2.84 7.34
C THR A 83 -11.79 -3.81 6.43
N ALA A 84 -11.44 -5.08 6.49
CA ALA A 84 -12.05 -6.12 5.65
C ALA A 84 -13.57 -6.31 5.85
N ASP A 85 -14.10 -5.91 7.01
CA ASP A 85 -15.53 -5.88 7.31
C ASP A 85 -16.23 -4.59 6.84
N GLY A 86 -15.48 -3.67 6.21
CA GLY A 86 -15.97 -2.44 5.62
C GLY A 86 -16.05 -1.25 6.60
N ALA A 87 -15.55 -1.37 7.83
CA ALA A 87 -15.46 -0.22 8.72
C ALA A 87 -14.39 0.77 8.23
N GLU A 88 -14.72 2.06 8.29
CA GLU A 88 -13.84 3.13 7.82
C GLU A 88 -13.56 4.15 8.94
N TYR A 89 -12.30 4.51 9.14
CA TYR A 89 -11.90 5.51 10.14
C TYR A 89 -10.65 6.29 9.73
N PRO A 90 -10.48 7.53 10.25
CA PRO A 90 -9.29 8.33 9.97
C PRO A 90 -8.06 7.80 10.74
N ALA A 91 -6.88 8.02 10.17
CA ALA A 91 -5.58 7.82 10.81
C ALA A 91 -4.75 9.13 10.75
N PRO A 92 -3.88 9.40 11.74
CA PRO A 92 -3.01 10.59 11.72
C PRO A 92 -1.94 10.59 10.63
N SER A 93 -1.46 9.41 10.22
CA SER A 93 -0.42 9.23 9.20
C SER A 93 -0.50 7.84 8.59
N GLU A 94 0.25 7.61 7.50
CA GLU A 94 0.44 6.29 6.90
C GLU A 94 0.83 5.24 7.94
N GLY A 95 1.88 5.50 8.73
CA GLY A 95 2.36 4.57 9.74
C GLY A 95 1.31 4.22 10.80
N HIS A 96 0.44 5.17 11.18
CA HIS A 96 -0.68 4.88 12.08
C HIS A 96 -1.76 4.01 11.41
N ALA A 97 -1.98 4.21 10.10
CA ALA A 97 -2.91 3.41 9.33
C ALA A 97 -2.43 1.95 9.20
N VAL A 98 -1.15 1.77 8.86
CA VAL A 98 -0.49 0.45 8.82
C VAL A 98 -0.57 -0.21 10.19
N LEU A 99 -0.14 0.48 11.26
CA LEU A 99 -0.17 -0.05 12.62
C LEU A 99 -1.57 -0.48 13.06
N ALA A 100 -2.60 0.31 12.69
CA ALA A 100 -3.97 -0.04 13.03
C ALA A 100 -4.39 -1.38 12.38
N LEU A 101 -4.05 -1.59 11.12
CA LEU A 101 -4.36 -2.83 10.40
C LEU A 101 -3.52 -4.01 10.91
N THR A 102 -2.20 -3.84 11.07
CA THR A 102 -1.29 -4.93 11.44
C THR A 102 -1.42 -5.38 12.91
N THR A 103 -2.05 -4.57 13.76
CA THR A 103 -2.37 -4.95 15.15
C THR A 103 -3.80 -5.43 15.36
N THR A 104 -4.69 -5.26 14.38
CA THR A 104 -6.10 -5.69 14.48
C THR A 104 -6.21 -7.21 14.67
N LEU A 105 -5.38 -7.99 13.97
CA LEU A 105 -5.37 -9.45 14.06
C LEU A 105 -4.98 -9.99 15.44
N ARG A 106 -4.34 -9.19 16.30
CA ARG A 106 -3.94 -9.60 17.65
C ARG A 106 -5.03 -9.40 18.70
N ARG A 107 -6.17 -8.80 18.35
CA ARG A 107 -7.27 -8.49 19.29
C ARG A 107 -8.45 -9.47 19.22
N THR A 108 -8.45 -10.40 18.27
CA THR A 108 -9.39 -11.53 18.17
C THR A 108 -8.81 -12.78 18.79
#